data_AF-A0A4Y2ISV4-F1
#
_entry.id   AF-A0A4Y2ISV4-F1
#
_cell.length_a   1.000
_cell.length_b   1.000
_cell.length_c   1.000
_cell.angle_alpha   90.00
_cell.angle_beta   90.00
_cell.angle_gamma   90.00
#
_symmetry.space_group_name_H-M   'P 1'
#
loop_
_entity.id
_entity.type
_entity.pdbx_description
1 polymer ?
#
loop_
_entity_poly.entity_id
_entity_poly.type
_entity_poly.pdbx_seq_one_letter_code
_entity_poly.pdbx_strand_id
1 'polypeptide(L)'
;MFLYIILALLGAGISTINATKCTHFDLVVCAFLVDGDKVSKSGLAESGEILDRRCEETMPVLKCLNDYAVKCSESAFKHLAAFFQDEYKTQSKICDKNNELRKRYLEHSKCLNAFRDKTQEKCGKLLEFEDAERFTKDQCENYEDNFQCSFKEIQRYCGKEALSLLTEVLMPVHNFMEETCKDFQDLHELSPFKFLFSGF
;
A
#
# COMPACT_ATOMS: atom_id res chain seq x y z
N MET A 1 5.44 -52.58 19.94
CA MET A 1 4.88 -51.67 20.98
C MET A 1 5.10 -50.19 20.69
N PHE A 2 6.25 -49.77 20.13
CA PHE A 2 6.51 -48.35 19.82
C PHE A 2 5.71 -47.76 18.64
N LEU A 3 5.17 -48.59 17.74
CA LEU A 3 4.38 -48.14 16.58
C LEU A 3 2.95 -47.67 16.92
N TYR A 4 2.39 -48.09 18.05
CA TYR A 4 1.03 -47.68 18.45
C TYR A 4 0.98 -46.33 19.18
N ILE A 5 2.11 -45.89 19.75
CA ILE A 5 2.20 -44.60 20.45
C ILE A 5 2.25 -43.44 19.45
N ILE A 6 2.81 -43.66 18.26
CA ILE A 6 2.88 -42.63 17.20
C ILE A 6 1.50 -42.42 16.55
N LEU A 7 0.68 -43.47 16.42
CA LEU A 7 -0.68 -43.36 15.88
C LEU A 7 -1.69 -42.73 16.86
N ALA A 8 -1.49 -42.89 18.17
CA ALA A 8 -2.34 -42.23 19.18
C ALA A 8 -2.08 -40.71 19.29
N LEU A 9 -0.89 -40.25 18.92
CA LEU A 9 -0.55 -38.81 18.87
C LEU A 9 -1.10 -38.09 17.62
N LEU A 10 -1.51 -38.82 16.60
CA LEU A 10 -2.16 -38.26 15.39
C LEU A 10 -3.69 -38.17 15.51
N GLY A 11 -4.29 -38.69 16.59
CA GLY A 11 -5.74 -38.84 16.75
C GLY A 11 -6.44 -37.80 17.64
N ALA A 12 -5.72 -36.90 18.30
CA ALA A 12 -6.30 -35.91 19.22
C ALA A 12 -5.77 -34.50 18.92
N GLY A 13 -6.30 -33.90 17.84
CA GLY A 13 -5.95 -32.54 17.45
C GLY A 13 -6.88 -31.98 16.39
N ILE A 14 -8.17 -32.32 16.43
CA ILE A 14 -9.17 -31.67 15.59
C ILE A 14 -10.05 -30.83 16.50
N SER A 15 -10.13 -29.53 16.20
CA SER A 15 -10.98 -28.49 16.81
C SER A 15 -10.34 -27.63 17.92
N THR A 16 -9.13 -27.12 17.72
CA THR A 16 -8.93 -25.72 18.13
C THR A 16 -9.50 -24.87 17.01
N ILE A 17 -10.53 -24.08 17.32
CA ILE A 17 -10.85 -22.89 16.55
C ILE A 17 -9.56 -22.06 16.63
N ASN A 18 -8.69 -22.23 15.63
CA ASN A 18 -7.53 -21.39 15.45
C ASN A 18 -8.11 -20.03 15.11
N ALA A 19 -8.44 -19.24 16.13
CA ALA A 19 -8.34 -17.80 16.03
C ALA A 19 -6.88 -17.57 15.66
N THR A 20 -6.59 -17.60 14.36
CA THR A 20 -5.24 -17.52 13.85
C THR A 20 -4.74 -16.17 14.31
N LYS A 21 -3.92 -16.17 15.35
CA LYS A 21 -3.42 -14.93 15.94
C LYS A 21 -2.67 -14.22 14.83
N CYS A 22 -3.23 -13.12 14.37
CA CYS A 22 -2.60 -12.22 13.43
C CYS A 22 -1.43 -11.59 14.16
N THR A 23 -0.25 -12.19 14.00
CA THR A 23 0.97 -11.67 14.63
C THR A 23 1.62 -10.71 13.66
N HIS A 24 2.23 -9.65 14.20
CA HIS A 24 3.10 -8.75 13.45
C HIS A 24 4.21 -9.49 12.70
N PHE A 25 4.61 -10.66 13.18
CA PHE A 25 5.65 -11.47 12.56
C PHE A 25 5.27 -11.93 11.15
N ASP A 26 4.03 -12.38 10.93
CA ASP A 26 3.58 -12.81 9.60
C ASP A 26 3.67 -11.66 8.59
N LEU A 27 3.26 -10.45 9.00
CA LEU A 27 3.37 -9.24 8.19
C LEU A 27 4.84 -8.89 7.87
N VAL A 28 5.69 -8.93 8.89
CA VAL A 28 7.13 -8.63 8.77
C VAL A 28 7.82 -9.63 7.84
N VAL A 29 7.47 -10.92 7.91
CA VAL A 29 7.99 -11.95 7.01
C VAL A 29 7.65 -11.65 5.55
N CYS A 30 6.41 -11.21 5.27
CA CYS A 30 6.04 -10.77 3.92
C CYS A 30 6.85 -9.52 3.50
N ALA A 31 7.02 -8.53 4.40
CA ALA A 31 7.76 -7.31 4.10
C ALA A 31 9.26 -7.54 3.83
N PHE A 32 9.87 -8.52 4.51
CA PHE A 32 11.27 -8.91 4.28
C PHE A 32 11.54 -9.49 2.89
N LEU A 33 10.50 -9.89 2.15
CA LEU A 33 10.62 -10.31 0.76
C LEU A 33 10.85 -9.12 -0.19
N VAL A 34 10.65 -7.88 0.27
CA VAL A 34 10.91 -6.66 -0.50
C VAL A 34 12.38 -6.27 -0.35
N ASP A 35 13.15 -6.43 -1.42
CA ASP A 35 14.45 -5.77 -1.55
C ASP A 35 14.19 -4.27 -1.83
N GLY A 36 13.97 -3.51 -0.75
CA GLY A 36 13.46 -2.12 -0.79
C GLY A 36 14.26 -1.16 -1.66
N ASP A 37 15.54 -1.46 -1.92
CA ASP A 37 16.44 -0.55 -2.65
C ASP A 37 16.20 -0.51 -4.17
N LYS A 38 15.43 -1.44 -4.75
CA LYS A 38 15.27 -1.56 -6.22
C LYS A 38 14.01 -0.94 -6.81
N VAL A 39 12.92 -0.85 -6.03
CA VAL A 39 11.59 -0.55 -6.58
C VAL A 39 11.23 0.95 -6.55
N SER A 40 11.61 1.69 -5.51
CA SER A 40 11.14 3.08 -5.32
C SER A 40 11.83 4.11 -6.23
N LYS A 41 13.15 3.97 -6.47
CA LYS A 41 13.95 5.01 -7.16
C LYS A 41 13.69 5.10 -8.66
N SER A 42 13.24 4.01 -9.30
CA SER A 42 13.27 3.89 -10.76
C SER A 42 11.99 4.35 -11.49
N GLY A 43 11.06 5.03 -10.81
CA GLY A 43 9.84 5.56 -11.43
C GLY A 43 8.93 4.45 -11.99
N LEU A 44 8.00 4.79 -12.87
CA LEU A 44 7.14 3.82 -13.57
C LEU A 44 7.92 3.06 -14.66
N ALA A 45 7.51 1.82 -14.96
CA ALA A 45 8.14 1.04 -16.03
C ALA A 45 7.72 1.57 -17.41
N GLU A 46 8.70 1.95 -18.24
CA GLU A 46 8.46 2.52 -19.57
C GLU A 46 8.35 1.48 -20.69
N SER A 47 8.58 0.20 -20.38
CA SER A 47 8.46 -0.89 -21.33
C SER A 47 7.79 -2.11 -20.71
N GLY A 48 7.16 -2.93 -21.55
CA GLY A 48 6.53 -4.17 -21.12
C GLY A 48 7.51 -5.16 -20.49
N GLU A 49 8.75 -5.20 -20.96
CA GLU A 49 9.80 -6.08 -20.41
C GLU A 49 10.22 -5.65 -18.99
N ILE A 50 10.44 -4.34 -18.78
CA ILE A 50 10.77 -3.81 -17.46
C ILE A 50 9.60 -4.04 -16.50
N LEU A 51 8.36 -3.84 -16.97
CA LEU A 51 7.17 -4.09 -16.16
C LEU A 51 7.01 -5.57 -15.81
N ASP A 52 7.23 -6.48 -16.76
CA ASP A 52 7.16 -7.93 -16.51
C ASP A 52 8.14 -8.37 -15.42
N ARG A 53 9.39 -7.90 -15.49
CA ARG A 53 10.39 -8.20 -14.46
C ARG A 53 9.97 -7.69 -13.07
N ARG A 54 9.46 -6.45 -13.00
CA ARG A 54 8.97 -5.88 -11.74
C ARG A 54 7.77 -6.66 -11.20
N CYS A 55 6.88 -7.12 -12.06
CA CYS A 55 5.74 -7.96 -11.68
C CYS A 55 6.20 -9.31 -11.12
N GLU A 56 7.18 -9.97 -11.73
CA GLU A 56 7.77 -11.22 -11.23
C GLU A 56 8.36 -11.06 -9.82
N GLU A 57 8.99 -9.92 -9.55
CA GLU A 57 9.58 -9.60 -8.24
C GLU A 57 8.53 -9.19 -7.19
N THR A 58 7.54 -8.37 -7.58
CA THR A 58 6.63 -7.70 -6.64
C THR A 58 5.39 -8.52 -6.31
N MET A 59 4.84 -9.25 -7.29
CA MET A 59 3.57 -9.98 -7.11
C MET A 59 3.60 -11.05 -6.00
N PRO A 60 4.68 -11.83 -5.81
CA PRO A 60 4.76 -12.78 -4.69
C PRO A 60 4.65 -12.10 -3.32
N VAL A 61 5.25 -10.91 -3.17
CA VAL A 61 5.20 -10.12 -1.94
C VAL A 61 3.77 -9.63 -1.70
N LEU A 62 3.17 -8.97 -2.70
CA LEU A 62 1.82 -8.42 -2.57
C LEU A 62 0.80 -9.53 -2.32
N LYS A 63 1.00 -10.71 -2.91
CA LYS A 63 0.17 -11.88 -2.61
C LYS A 63 0.29 -12.29 -1.14
N CYS A 64 1.50 -12.34 -0.59
CA CYS A 64 1.73 -12.64 0.83
C CYS A 64 1.00 -11.64 1.75
N LEU A 65 1.15 -10.34 1.46
CA LEU A 65 0.48 -9.26 2.19
C LEU A 65 -1.04 -9.34 2.09
N ASN A 66 -1.57 -9.64 0.90
CA ASN A 66 -3.00 -9.84 0.68
C ASN A 66 -3.53 -11.07 1.44
N ASP A 67 -2.82 -12.20 1.40
CA ASP A 67 -3.23 -13.41 2.12
C ASP A 67 -3.26 -13.17 3.64
N TYR A 68 -2.29 -12.41 4.16
CA TYR A 68 -2.30 -11.92 5.54
C TYR A 68 -3.51 -11.02 5.79
N ALA A 69 -3.77 -10.03 4.92
CA ALA A 69 -4.88 -9.10 5.05
C ALA A 69 -6.26 -9.78 5.06
N VAL A 70 -6.47 -10.78 4.20
CA VAL A 70 -7.72 -11.58 4.15
C VAL A 70 -7.89 -12.38 5.43
N LYS A 71 -6.81 -12.96 5.95
CA LYS A 71 -6.80 -13.72 7.20
C LYS A 71 -7.00 -12.83 8.44
N CYS A 72 -6.61 -11.56 8.35
CA CYS A 72 -6.47 -10.63 9.48
C CYS A 72 -7.29 -9.34 9.36
N SER A 73 -8.43 -9.41 8.67
CA SER A 73 -9.28 -8.25 8.36
C SER A 73 -9.78 -7.48 9.58
N GLU A 74 -10.02 -8.18 10.70
CA GLU A 74 -10.56 -7.62 11.96
C GLU A 74 -9.46 -7.16 12.94
N SER A 75 -8.19 -7.12 12.52
CA SER A 75 -7.09 -6.71 13.39
C SER A 75 -7.04 -5.20 13.60
N ALA A 76 -6.20 -4.74 14.54
CA ALA A 76 -5.86 -3.31 14.69
C ALA A 76 -5.29 -2.68 13.40
N PHE A 77 -4.94 -3.50 12.41
CA PHE A 77 -4.41 -3.10 11.10
C PHE A 77 -5.48 -3.11 10.00
N LYS A 78 -6.77 -2.98 10.32
CA LYS A 78 -7.87 -3.04 9.34
C LYS A 78 -7.64 -2.15 8.09
N HIS A 79 -7.15 -0.92 8.26
CA HIS A 79 -6.88 0.01 7.15
C HIS A 79 -5.71 -0.45 6.30
N LEU A 80 -4.65 -0.94 6.94
CA LEU A 80 -3.49 -1.51 6.24
C LEU A 80 -3.86 -2.82 5.52
N ALA A 81 -4.74 -3.64 6.09
CA ALA A 81 -5.26 -4.84 5.45
C ALA A 81 -6.09 -4.50 4.20
N ALA A 82 -6.99 -3.52 4.30
CA ALA A 82 -7.75 -3.02 3.14
C ALA A 82 -6.80 -2.49 2.06
N PHE A 83 -5.80 -1.69 2.45
CA PHE A 83 -4.76 -1.19 1.56
C PHE A 83 -4.06 -2.32 0.79
N PHE A 84 -3.59 -3.38 1.46
CA PHE A 84 -2.90 -4.48 0.78
C PHE A 84 -3.80 -5.25 -0.19
N GLN A 85 -5.09 -5.39 0.12
CA GLN A 85 -6.04 -6.04 -0.80
C GLN A 85 -6.25 -5.20 -2.06
N ASP A 86 -6.45 -3.89 -1.89
CA ASP A 86 -6.65 -2.95 -3.00
C ASP A 86 -5.38 -2.79 -3.85
N GLU A 87 -4.22 -2.74 -3.21
CA GLU A 87 -2.92 -2.69 -3.88
C GLU A 87 -2.68 -3.98 -4.68
N TYR A 88 -2.88 -5.16 -4.08
CA TYR A 88 -2.74 -6.43 -4.78
C TYR A 88 -3.68 -6.52 -5.99
N LYS A 89 -4.93 -6.09 -5.85
CA LYS A 89 -5.91 -6.06 -6.93
C LYS A 89 -5.49 -5.13 -8.07
N THR A 90 -4.99 -3.94 -7.73
CA THR A 90 -4.52 -2.94 -8.70
C THR A 90 -3.29 -3.42 -9.44
N GLN A 91 -2.28 -3.92 -8.71
CA GLN A 91 -1.05 -4.44 -9.29
C GLN A 91 -1.30 -5.71 -10.11
N SER A 92 -2.21 -6.59 -9.70
CA SER A 92 -2.62 -7.75 -10.50
C SER A 92 -3.14 -7.35 -11.89
N LYS A 93 -3.92 -6.27 -11.98
CA LYS A 93 -4.40 -5.74 -13.26
C LYS A 93 -3.26 -5.13 -14.09
N ILE A 94 -2.34 -4.40 -13.48
CA ILE A 94 -1.17 -3.83 -14.17
C ILE A 94 -0.26 -4.96 -14.71
N CYS A 95 -0.12 -6.05 -13.96
CA CYS A 95 0.72 -7.18 -14.33
C CYS A 95 0.08 -8.12 -15.36
N ASP A 96 -1.24 -8.13 -15.50
CA ASP A 96 -1.94 -8.90 -16.53
C ASP A 96 -1.75 -8.30 -17.93
N LYS A 97 -1.11 -9.08 -18.83
CA LYS A 97 -0.79 -8.70 -20.22
C LYS A 97 -2.00 -8.36 -21.07
N ASN A 98 -3.18 -8.86 -20.72
CA ASN A 98 -4.41 -8.65 -21.47
C ASN A 98 -5.30 -7.56 -20.87
N ASN A 99 -4.85 -6.90 -19.78
CA ASN A 99 -5.67 -5.92 -19.08
C ASN A 99 -5.51 -4.51 -19.66
N GLU A 100 -6.63 -3.80 -19.81
CA GLU A 100 -6.65 -2.41 -20.29
C GLU A 100 -5.89 -1.45 -19.37
N LEU A 101 -5.82 -1.73 -18.05
CA LEU A 101 -5.04 -0.90 -17.13
C LEU A 101 -3.54 -0.97 -17.45
N ARG A 102 -3.01 -2.17 -17.77
CA ARG A 102 -1.62 -2.35 -18.17
C ARG A 102 -1.29 -1.58 -19.45
N LYS A 103 -2.18 -1.62 -20.43
CA LYS A 103 -2.01 -0.89 -21.69
C LYS A 103 -1.91 0.62 -21.44
N ARG A 104 -2.87 1.19 -20.71
CA ARG A 104 -2.86 2.61 -20.33
C ARG A 104 -1.63 2.97 -19.50
N TYR A 105 -1.22 2.09 -18.57
CA TYR A 105 -0.01 2.27 -17.77
C TYR A 105 1.22 2.47 -18.65
N LEU A 106 1.47 1.57 -19.59
CA LEU A 106 2.63 1.64 -20.48
C LEU A 106 2.54 2.82 -21.47
N GLU A 107 1.33 3.19 -21.89
CA GLU A 107 1.09 4.32 -22.78
C GLU A 107 1.46 5.67 -22.13
N HIS A 108 1.20 5.83 -20.84
CA HIS A 108 1.39 7.10 -20.13
C HIS A 108 2.63 7.15 -19.22
N SER A 109 3.28 6.01 -18.93
CA SER A 109 4.40 5.93 -17.98
C SER A 109 5.54 6.88 -18.30
N LYS A 110 5.90 7.04 -19.59
CA LYS A 110 6.96 7.95 -20.01
C LYS A 110 6.68 9.42 -19.67
N CYS A 111 5.43 9.88 -19.88
CA CYS A 111 5.06 11.25 -19.52
C CYS A 111 5.06 11.44 -18.00
N LEU A 112 4.45 10.49 -17.28
CA LEU A 112 4.37 10.52 -15.83
C LEU A 112 5.77 10.56 -15.19
N ASN A 113 6.72 9.78 -15.71
CA ASN A 113 8.12 9.82 -15.28
C ASN A 113 8.79 11.16 -15.58
N ALA A 114 8.62 11.70 -16.80
CA ALA A 114 9.25 12.95 -17.21
C ALA A 114 8.84 14.16 -16.35
N PHE A 115 7.64 14.13 -15.77
CA PHE A 115 7.11 15.19 -14.91
C PHE A 115 7.06 14.83 -13.42
N ARG A 116 7.54 13.65 -13.00
CA ARG A 116 7.49 13.20 -11.60
C ARG A 116 8.20 14.17 -10.67
N ASP A 117 9.49 14.41 -10.91
CA ASP A 117 10.33 15.18 -10.01
C ASP A 117 9.87 16.65 -9.94
N LYS A 118 9.46 17.22 -11.09
CA LYS A 118 8.88 18.57 -11.16
C LYS A 118 7.56 18.68 -10.42
N THR A 119 6.70 17.66 -10.51
CA THR A 119 5.45 17.62 -9.76
C THR A 119 5.73 17.53 -8.26
N GLN A 120 6.65 16.66 -7.84
CA GLN A 120 7.04 16.50 -6.43
C GLN A 120 7.66 17.77 -5.83
N GLU A 121 8.53 18.47 -6.58
CA GLU A 121 9.13 19.74 -6.14
C GLU A 121 8.06 20.80 -5.89
N LYS A 122 7.02 20.86 -6.75
CA LYS A 122 5.97 21.86 -6.67
C LYS A 122 4.88 21.53 -5.64
N CYS A 123 4.46 20.27 -5.62
CA CYS A 123 3.28 19.81 -4.88
C CYS A 123 3.63 19.08 -3.58
N GLY A 124 4.91 18.91 -3.28
CA GLY A 124 5.36 18.00 -2.23
C GLY A 124 5.38 16.54 -2.70
N LYS A 125 6.07 15.71 -1.92
CA LYS A 125 6.08 14.27 -2.16
C LYS A 125 4.73 13.66 -1.77
N LEU A 126 4.27 12.73 -2.60
CA LEU A 126 3.26 11.76 -2.16
C LEU A 126 3.95 10.74 -1.23
N LEU A 127 3.18 10.09 -0.36
CA LEU A 127 3.73 9.16 0.63
C LEU A 127 4.58 8.08 -0.06
N GLU A 128 5.87 8.03 0.28
CA GLU A 128 6.75 6.92 -0.04
C GLU A 128 6.67 5.92 1.12
N PHE A 129 6.59 4.61 0.85
CA PHE A 129 6.49 3.58 1.91
C PHE A 129 7.64 3.63 2.92
N GLU A 130 8.81 4.09 2.49
CA GLU A 130 9.98 4.32 3.34
C GLU A 130 9.73 5.38 4.43
N ASP A 131 8.79 6.30 4.19
CA ASP A 131 8.38 7.34 5.14
C ASP A 131 7.19 6.92 6.02
N ALA A 132 6.57 5.76 5.77
CA ALA A 132 5.38 5.30 6.49
C ALA A 132 5.65 5.05 7.99
N GLU A 133 6.89 4.71 8.37
CA GLU A 133 7.29 4.57 9.77
C GLU A 133 7.30 5.90 10.54
N ARG A 134 7.37 7.02 9.82
CA ARG A 134 7.43 8.38 10.38
C ARG A 134 6.19 9.17 10.07
N PHE A 135 5.05 8.49 9.98
CA PHE A 135 3.80 9.14 9.65
C PHE A 135 3.49 10.29 10.63
N THR A 136 3.45 11.54 10.16
CA THR A 136 3.28 12.74 10.99
C THR A 136 1.93 13.41 10.79
N LYS A 137 1.53 14.22 11.77
CA LYS A 137 0.37 15.10 11.68
C LYS A 137 0.45 16.03 10.47
N ASP A 138 1.61 16.59 10.20
CA ASP A 138 1.84 17.48 9.05
C ASP A 138 1.59 16.75 7.72
N GLN A 139 1.90 15.44 7.63
CA GLN A 139 1.55 14.65 6.45
C GLN A 139 0.04 14.51 6.31
N CYS A 140 -0.72 14.30 7.39
CA CYS A 140 -2.18 14.30 7.33
C CYS A 140 -2.81 15.65 7.00
N GLU A 141 -2.20 16.76 7.42
CA GLU A 141 -2.72 18.10 7.12
C GLU A 141 -2.53 18.46 5.64
N ASN A 142 -1.46 17.96 5.02
CA ASN A 142 -1.08 18.35 3.66
C ASN A 142 -1.36 17.28 2.59
N TYR A 143 -1.69 16.01 2.93
CA TYR A 143 -1.75 14.95 1.91
C TYR A 143 -2.79 15.25 0.82
N GLU A 144 -3.99 15.69 1.20
CA GLU A 144 -5.07 15.95 0.23
C GLU A 144 -4.68 17.07 -0.73
N ASP A 145 -4.08 18.15 -0.21
CA ASP A 145 -3.56 19.25 -1.03
C ASP A 145 -2.44 18.79 -1.97
N ASN A 146 -1.53 17.91 -1.50
CA ASN A 146 -0.45 17.34 -2.31
C ASN A 146 -1.01 16.46 -3.44
N PHE A 147 -2.02 15.61 -3.15
CA PHE A 147 -2.71 14.78 -4.14
C PHE A 147 -3.42 15.64 -5.19
N GLN A 148 -4.22 16.62 -4.77
CA GLN A 148 -4.95 17.50 -5.67
C GLN A 148 -4.01 18.35 -6.53
N CYS A 149 -2.93 18.88 -5.95
CA CYS A 149 -1.90 19.59 -6.70
C CYS A 149 -1.25 18.67 -7.74
N SER A 150 -0.85 17.46 -7.35
CA SER A 150 -0.22 16.49 -8.24
C SER A 150 -1.15 16.12 -9.41
N PHE A 151 -2.43 15.84 -9.13
CA PHE A 151 -3.42 15.55 -10.16
C PHE A 151 -3.63 16.71 -11.14
N LYS A 152 -3.68 17.96 -10.65
CA LYS A 152 -3.77 19.14 -11.51
C LYS A 152 -2.55 19.28 -12.42
N GLU A 153 -1.34 19.09 -11.90
CA GLU A 153 -0.12 19.18 -12.72
C GLU A 153 -0.03 18.04 -13.73
N ILE A 154 -0.34 16.80 -13.34
CA ILE A 154 -0.36 15.65 -14.25
C ILE A 154 -1.41 15.83 -15.34
N GLN A 155 -2.61 16.30 -15.02
CA GLN A 155 -3.62 16.61 -16.03
C GLN A 155 -3.13 17.69 -17.00
N ARG A 156 -2.44 18.73 -16.49
CA ARG A 156 -1.91 19.83 -17.29
C ARG A 156 -0.81 19.37 -18.26
N TYR A 157 0.08 18.49 -17.84
CA TYR A 157 1.25 18.10 -18.65
C TYR A 157 1.08 16.79 -19.41
N CYS A 158 0.33 15.84 -18.87
CA CYS A 158 0.17 14.50 -19.43
C CYS A 158 -1.25 14.19 -19.93
N GLY A 159 -2.22 15.08 -19.71
CA GLY A 159 -3.58 14.93 -20.21
C GLY A 159 -4.53 14.21 -19.25
N LYS A 160 -5.80 14.11 -19.64
CA LYS A 160 -6.87 13.58 -18.78
C LYS A 160 -6.78 12.06 -18.62
N GLU A 161 -6.33 11.36 -19.65
CA GLU A 161 -6.17 9.92 -19.68
C GLU A 161 -5.07 9.48 -18.71
N ALA A 162 -3.94 10.20 -18.69
CA ALA A 162 -2.87 9.98 -17.72
C ALA A 162 -3.32 10.28 -16.29
N LEU A 163 -4.10 11.35 -16.07
CA LEU A 163 -4.74 11.62 -14.77
C LEU A 163 -5.64 10.45 -14.36
N SER A 164 -6.52 9.99 -15.24
CA SER A 164 -7.44 8.88 -14.94
C SER A 164 -6.70 7.60 -14.57
N LEU A 165 -5.61 7.28 -15.28
CA LEU A 165 -4.72 6.18 -14.92
C LEU A 165 -4.14 6.40 -13.52
N LEU A 166 -3.53 7.55 -13.27
CA LEU A 166 -2.83 7.82 -12.01
C LEU A 166 -3.80 7.79 -10.82
N THR A 167 -5.01 8.32 -10.97
CA THR A 167 -6.07 8.23 -9.97
C THR A 167 -6.46 6.78 -9.68
N GLU A 168 -6.60 5.93 -10.70
CA GLU A 168 -6.90 4.50 -10.50
C GLU A 168 -5.75 3.77 -9.78
N VAL A 169 -4.49 4.07 -10.15
CA VAL A 169 -3.30 3.43 -9.56
C VAL A 169 -3.05 3.89 -8.11
N LEU A 170 -3.28 5.16 -7.80
CA LEU A 170 -3.02 5.72 -6.47
C LEU A 170 -4.23 5.67 -5.53
N MET A 171 -5.38 5.19 -5.99
CA MET A 171 -6.58 5.05 -5.15
C MET A 171 -6.35 4.26 -3.86
N PRO A 172 -5.61 3.12 -3.86
CA PRO A 172 -5.33 2.39 -2.62
C PRO A 172 -4.60 3.26 -1.60
N VAL A 173 -3.59 4.02 -2.04
CA VAL A 173 -2.81 4.93 -1.19
C VAL A 173 -3.68 6.07 -0.68
N HIS A 174 -4.50 6.68 -1.54
CA HIS A 174 -5.40 7.77 -1.16
C HIS A 174 -6.41 7.33 -0.10
N ASN A 175 -7.08 6.19 -0.29
CA ASN A 175 -8.01 5.62 0.69
C ASN A 175 -7.32 5.29 2.02
N PHE A 176 -6.12 4.71 1.96
CA PHE A 176 -5.34 4.40 3.16
C PHE A 176 -5.00 5.66 3.97
N MET A 177 -4.56 6.71 3.27
CA MET A 177 -4.23 7.99 3.87
C MET A 177 -5.46 8.65 4.48
N GLU A 178 -6.57 8.68 3.76
CA GLU A 178 -7.82 9.28 4.23
C GLU A 178 -8.29 8.65 5.54
N GLU A 179 -8.36 7.33 5.59
CA GLU A 179 -8.80 6.61 6.78
C GLU A 179 -7.81 6.73 7.94
N THR A 180 -6.51 6.60 7.67
CA THR A 180 -5.47 6.75 8.71
C THR A 180 -5.51 8.16 9.31
N CYS A 181 -5.70 9.19 8.49
CA CYS A 181 -5.75 10.57 8.96
C CYS A 181 -7.02 10.90 9.75
N LYS A 182 -8.16 10.28 9.44
CA LYS A 182 -9.37 10.37 10.28
C LYS A 182 -9.10 9.84 11.69
N ASP A 183 -8.48 8.66 11.81
CA ASP A 183 -8.11 8.07 13.11
C ASP A 183 -7.19 9.01 13.93
N PHE A 184 -6.24 9.69 13.28
CA PHE A 184 -5.38 10.69 13.94
C PHE A 184 -6.16 11.90 14.47
N GLN A 185 -7.13 12.40 13.71
CA GLN A 185 -7.96 13.55 14.12
C GLN A 185 -8.82 13.19 15.34
N ASP A 186 -9.47 12.03 15.31
CA ASP A 186 -10.34 11.55 16.39
C ASP A 186 -9.59 11.36 17.71
N LEU A 187 -8.37 10.81 17.67
CA LEU A 187 -7.51 10.66 18.85
C LEU A 187 -7.10 12.02 19.45
N HIS A 188 -6.95 13.05 18.63
CA HIS A 188 -6.63 14.40 19.09
C HIS A 188 -7.84 15.14 19.67
N GLU A 189 -9.06 14.88 19.17
CA GLU A 189 -10.29 15.44 19.73
C GLU A 189 -10.69 14.78 21.05
N LEU A 190 -10.42 13.47 21.21
CA LEU A 190 -10.70 12.71 22.42
C LEU A 190 -9.69 12.91 23.55
N SER A 191 -8.58 13.62 23.32
CA SER A 191 -7.64 14.03 24.36
C SER A 191 -8.24 15.19 25.19
N PRO A 192 -8.68 14.96 26.46
CA PRO A 192 -9.17 16.04 27.32
C PRO A 192 -8.06 17.00 27.78
N PHE A 193 -6.83 16.79 27.33
CA PHE A 193 -5.64 17.53 27.75
C PHE A 193 -5.41 18.85 27.01
N LYS A 194 -6.31 19.26 26.09
CA LYS A 194 -6.26 20.60 25.48
C LYS A 194 -6.46 21.74 26.49
N PHE A 195 -6.87 21.44 27.73
CA PHE A 195 -7.04 22.42 28.81
C PHE A 195 -5.84 22.57 29.76
N LEU A 196 -4.78 21.74 29.67
CA LEU A 196 -3.69 21.78 30.66
C LEU A 196 -2.37 22.39 30.16
N PHE A 197 -2.24 22.72 28.87
CA PHE A 197 -0.98 23.26 28.33
C PHE A 197 -1.12 24.56 27.52
N SER A 198 -2.26 25.24 27.57
CA SER A 198 -2.45 26.59 26.99
C SER A 198 -2.12 27.72 27.99
N GLY A 199 -1.24 27.45 28.95
CA GLY A 199 -0.83 28.41 29.96
C GLY A 199 0.52 28.10 30.58
N PHE A 200 1.58 28.02 29.76
CA PHE A 200 2.97 28.27 30.15
C PHE A 200 3.75 28.82 28.96
#